data_AF-A0A1X1IYS8-F1
#
_entry.id   AF-A0A1X1IYS8-F1
#
_cell.length_a   1.000
_cell.length_b   1.000
_cell.length_c   1.000
_cell.angle_alpha   90.00
_cell.angle_beta   90.00
_cell.angle_gamma   90.00
#
_symmetry.space_group_name_H-M   'P 1'
#
loop_
_entity.id
_entity.type
_entity.pdbx_description
1 polymer ?
#
loop_
_entity_poly.entity_id
_entity_poly.type
_entity_poly.pdbx_seq_one_letter_code
_entity_poly.pdbx_strand_id
1 'polypeptide(L)'
;MANRSYIYLKNGDEARILTEGIYTIPYFWQLFWDEEDLKAPIALWETAEKLEEDEEQAERFYQEQNVDILLSIEKFQQNALKNRSFLEENAPQSVQLYDDFVRYILANVKDGDVLGFDLLDVVFMDQVSVVSDKLLKNIRAIQENQPEDLDFSLTDKNLIGLAMGFPDYYASELLPEDNILDSVAYQDELKKMNPQEDKKALDMTGSDSNKHRIHFVFWIVLVLGIMWVLYVVFS
;
A
#
# COMPACT_ATOMS: atom_id res chain seq x y z
N MET A 1 1.22 -14.64 -10.52
CA MET A 1 1.97 -13.69 -9.67
C MET A 1 1.01 -13.21 -8.61
N ALA A 2 1.47 -12.84 -7.41
CA ALA A 2 0.58 -12.29 -6.37
C ALA A 2 0.21 -10.84 -6.72
N ASN A 3 -1.01 -10.42 -6.41
CA ASN A 3 -1.41 -9.01 -6.50
C ASN A 3 -0.75 -8.25 -5.35
N ARG A 4 -0.15 -7.10 -5.65
CA ARG A 4 0.69 -6.37 -4.70
C ARG A 4 0.24 -4.92 -4.60
N SER A 5 0.49 -4.34 -3.45
CA SER A 5 0.40 -2.90 -3.23
C SER A 5 1.76 -2.40 -2.79
N TYR A 6 2.07 -1.14 -3.04
CA TYR A 6 3.38 -0.56 -2.71
C TYR A 6 3.24 0.81 -2.07
N ILE A 7 4.12 1.08 -1.12
CA ILE A 7 4.46 2.43 -0.69
C ILE A 7 5.83 2.77 -1.26
N TYR A 8 5.96 3.96 -1.86
CA TYR A 8 7.17 4.36 -2.55
C TYR A 8 7.43 5.87 -2.42
N LEU A 9 8.67 6.29 -2.60
CA LEU A 9 9.05 7.70 -2.73
C LEU A 9 9.26 8.03 -4.21
N LYS A 10 8.69 9.14 -4.67
CA LYS A 10 8.79 9.60 -6.06
C LYS A 10 9.48 10.95 -6.16
N ASN A 11 10.44 11.06 -7.07
CA ASN A 11 11.15 12.30 -7.38
C ASN A 11 11.41 12.39 -8.89
N GLY A 12 10.59 13.18 -9.59
CA GLY A 12 10.58 13.16 -11.05
C GLY A 12 10.22 11.77 -11.58
N ASP A 13 11.12 11.20 -12.38
CA ASP A 13 10.98 9.86 -12.98
C ASP A 13 11.54 8.74 -12.08
N GLU A 14 12.20 9.08 -10.96
CA GLU A 14 12.72 8.11 -10.01
C GLU A 14 11.59 7.67 -9.04
N ALA A 15 11.39 6.36 -8.91
CA ALA A 15 10.53 5.76 -7.90
C ALA A 15 11.34 4.77 -7.06
N ARG A 16 11.27 4.89 -5.74
CA ARG A 16 11.96 4.03 -4.76
C ARG A 16 10.92 3.32 -3.91
N ILE A 17 10.74 2.02 -4.12
CA ILE A 17 9.82 1.19 -3.33
C ILE A 17 10.37 1.06 -1.91
N LEU A 18 9.52 1.26 -0.92
CA LEU A 18 9.87 1.15 0.50
C LEU A 18 9.36 -0.15 1.11
N THR A 19 8.07 -0.45 0.92
CA THR A 19 7.45 -1.70 1.38
C THR A 19 6.37 -2.17 0.41
N GLU A 20 6.05 -3.46 0.46
CA GLU A 20 5.02 -4.11 -0.33
C GLU A 20 3.95 -4.79 0.54
N GLY A 21 2.68 -4.64 0.17
CA GLY A 21 1.58 -5.45 0.64
C GLY A 21 1.33 -6.60 -0.33
N ILE A 22 0.99 -7.78 0.19
CA ILE A 22 0.68 -8.96 -0.62
C ILE A 22 -0.80 -9.28 -0.45
N TYR A 23 -1.59 -9.18 -1.52
CA TYR A 23 -3.06 -9.36 -1.54
C TYR A 23 -3.84 -8.42 -0.60
N THR A 24 -3.22 -7.36 -0.09
CA THR A 24 -3.82 -6.47 0.91
C THR A 24 -3.29 -5.05 0.78
N ILE A 25 -4.01 -4.09 1.37
CA ILE A 25 -3.56 -2.73 1.64
C ILE A 25 -3.23 -2.68 3.14
N PRO A 26 -1.95 -2.73 3.54
CA PRO A 26 -1.57 -2.77 4.95
C PRO A 26 -2.16 -1.61 5.75
N TYR A 27 -2.68 -1.90 6.94
CA TYR A 27 -3.55 -0.95 7.62
C TYR A 27 -2.82 0.28 8.19
N PHE A 28 -1.49 0.24 8.38
CA PHE A 28 -0.75 1.46 8.73
C PHE A 28 -0.78 2.48 7.59
N TRP A 29 -0.88 2.03 6.34
CA TRP A 29 -0.88 2.94 5.20
C TRP A 29 -2.15 3.79 5.19
N GLN A 30 -3.27 3.19 5.61
CA GLN A 30 -4.57 3.85 5.74
C GLN A 30 -4.59 4.95 6.82
N LEU A 31 -3.56 5.04 7.68
CA LEU A 31 -3.39 6.14 8.65
C LEU A 31 -2.74 7.38 8.01
N PHE A 32 -2.25 7.31 6.79
CA PHE A 32 -1.45 8.39 6.18
C PHE A 32 -2.25 9.32 5.27
N TRP A 33 -3.45 8.95 4.83
CA TRP A 33 -4.31 9.75 3.96
C TRP A 33 -5.70 9.96 4.57
N ASP A 34 -6.46 10.90 4.02
CA ASP A 34 -7.84 11.20 4.40
C ASP A 34 -8.82 11.01 3.22
N GLU A 35 -10.11 11.28 3.45
CA GLU A 35 -11.13 11.14 2.40
C GLU A 35 -10.88 12.06 1.21
N GLU A 36 -10.27 13.24 1.41
CA GLU A 36 -9.98 14.17 0.31
C GLU A 36 -8.90 13.60 -0.61
N ASP A 37 -7.87 12.98 -0.02
CA ASP A 37 -6.79 12.33 -0.77
C ASP A 37 -7.28 11.18 -1.66
N LEU A 38 -8.37 10.50 -1.28
CA LEU A 38 -8.91 9.38 -2.03
C LEU A 38 -9.86 9.77 -3.17
N LYS A 39 -10.39 11.01 -3.20
CA LYS A 39 -11.40 11.40 -4.20
C LYS A 39 -10.91 11.24 -5.64
N ALA A 40 -9.71 11.75 -5.94
CA ALA A 40 -9.18 11.68 -7.29
C ALA A 40 -8.73 10.26 -7.67
N PRO A 41 -7.98 9.52 -6.83
CA PRO A 41 -7.64 8.12 -7.09
C PRO A 41 -8.89 7.23 -7.32
N ILE A 42 -9.92 7.34 -6.48
CA ILE A 42 -11.16 6.57 -6.66
C ILE A 42 -11.82 6.86 -8.01
N ALA A 43 -11.95 8.13 -8.39
CA ALA A 43 -12.52 8.49 -9.70
C ALA A 43 -11.69 7.94 -10.88
N LEU A 44 -10.36 7.89 -10.73
CA LEU A 44 -9.47 7.30 -11.72
C LEU A 44 -9.58 5.77 -11.75
N TRP A 45 -9.69 5.10 -10.61
CA TRP A 45 -9.92 3.65 -10.53
C TRP A 45 -11.26 3.25 -11.14
N GLU A 46 -12.33 4.02 -10.90
CA GLU A 46 -13.63 3.80 -11.53
C GLU A 46 -13.59 4.00 -13.06
N THR A 47 -12.74 4.93 -13.52
CA THR A 47 -12.52 5.14 -14.95
C THR A 47 -11.75 3.97 -15.54
N ALA A 48 -10.67 3.56 -14.88
CA ALA A 48 -9.85 2.42 -15.27
C ALA A 48 -10.66 1.11 -15.33
N GLU A 49 -11.53 0.85 -14.35
CA GLU A 49 -12.44 -0.30 -14.32
C GLU A 49 -13.38 -0.32 -15.53
N LYS A 50 -13.88 0.84 -15.99
CA LYS A 50 -14.73 0.93 -17.20
C LYS A 50 -13.95 0.74 -18.50
N LEU A 51 -12.66 1.08 -18.49
CA LEU A 51 -11.77 0.93 -19.63
C LEU A 51 -11.20 -0.49 -19.75
N GLU A 52 -11.39 -1.38 -18.76
CA GLU A 52 -10.96 -2.79 -18.83
C GLU A 52 -11.54 -3.55 -20.04
N GLU A 53 -12.59 -3.07 -20.70
CA GLU A 53 -13.11 -3.71 -21.91
C GLU A 53 -12.41 -3.25 -23.20
N ASP A 54 -11.59 -2.18 -23.16
CA ASP A 54 -10.87 -1.59 -24.29
C ASP A 54 -9.38 -1.40 -23.95
N GLU A 55 -8.58 -2.38 -24.36
CA GLU A 55 -7.14 -2.45 -24.06
C GLU A 55 -6.35 -1.22 -24.54
N GLU A 56 -6.67 -0.66 -25.72
CA GLU A 56 -5.97 0.50 -26.27
C GLU A 56 -6.31 1.79 -25.51
N GLN A 57 -7.55 1.92 -25.05
CA GLN A 57 -7.94 3.04 -24.18
C GLN A 57 -7.36 2.88 -22.77
N ALA A 58 -7.36 1.67 -22.21
CA ALA A 58 -6.77 1.40 -20.91
C ALA A 58 -5.27 1.69 -20.90
N GLU A 59 -4.53 1.24 -21.92
CA GLU A 59 -3.09 1.49 -22.02
C GLU A 59 -2.78 3.00 -22.08
N ARG A 60 -3.47 3.75 -22.95
CA ARG A 60 -3.31 5.20 -23.02
C ARG A 60 -3.64 5.90 -21.71
N PHE A 61 -4.70 5.46 -21.04
CA PHE A 61 -5.10 6.01 -19.75
C PHE A 61 -3.97 5.84 -18.71
N TYR A 62 -3.36 4.66 -18.61
CA TYR A 62 -2.26 4.43 -17.66
C TYR A 62 -0.96 5.16 -18.02
N GLN A 63 -0.74 5.45 -19.31
CA GLN A 63 0.41 6.26 -19.73
C GLN A 63 0.26 7.75 -19.37
N GLU A 64 -0.98 8.24 -19.35
CA GLU A 64 -1.27 9.67 -19.18
C GLU A 64 -1.66 10.04 -17.74
N GLN A 65 -2.28 9.11 -17.01
CA GLN A 65 -2.84 9.35 -15.69
C GLN A 65 -2.04 8.65 -14.60
N ASN A 66 -1.76 9.37 -13.51
CA ASN A 66 -1.28 8.74 -12.30
C ASN A 66 -2.47 8.32 -11.43
N VAL A 67 -2.68 7.02 -11.31
CA VAL A 67 -3.78 6.41 -10.55
C VAL A 67 -3.45 6.21 -9.07
N ASP A 68 -2.23 6.55 -8.67
CA ASP A 68 -1.74 6.34 -7.31
C ASP A 68 -2.22 7.44 -6.36
N ILE A 69 -2.27 7.10 -5.07
CA ILE A 69 -2.45 8.11 -4.02
C ILE A 69 -1.10 8.79 -3.83
N LEU A 70 -1.04 10.12 -3.97
CA LEU A 70 0.17 10.91 -3.76
C LEU A 70 -0.01 11.89 -2.61
N LEU A 71 0.93 11.88 -1.66
CA LEU A 71 0.99 12.79 -0.53
C LEU A 71 2.29 13.60 -0.53
N SER A 72 2.20 14.87 -0.15
CA SER A 72 3.41 15.60 0.25
C SER A 72 3.99 14.98 1.53
N ILE A 73 5.31 15.05 1.71
CA ILE A 73 5.95 14.56 2.94
C ILE A 73 5.42 15.29 4.18
N GLU A 74 5.11 16.59 4.05
CA GLU A 74 4.49 17.36 5.13
C GLU A 74 3.12 16.78 5.53
N LYS A 75 2.24 16.50 4.55
CA LYS A 75 0.91 15.92 4.83
C LYS A 75 1.03 14.52 5.44
N PHE A 76 1.93 13.69 4.92
CA PHE A 76 2.25 12.39 5.51
C PHE A 76 2.64 12.51 6.98
N GLN A 77 3.59 13.40 7.33
CA GLN A 77 4.01 13.59 8.73
C GLN A 77 2.86 14.06 9.63
N GLN A 78 2.03 14.99 9.15
CA GLN A 78 0.87 15.50 9.88
C GLN A 78 -0.14 14.40 10.15
N ASN A 79 -0.51 13.62 9.13
CA ASN A 79 -1.45 12.52 9.26
C ASN A 79 -0.90 11.40 10.14
N ALA A 80 0.39 11.06 9.97
CA ALA A 80 1.05 10.04 10.75
C ALA A 80 1.03 10.37 12.25
N LEU A 81 1.31 11.64 12.60
CA LEU A 81 1.24 12.12 13.97
C LEU A 81 -0.20 12.18 14.50
N LYS A 82 -1.13 12.73 13.71
CA LYS A 82 -2.53 12.90 14.08
C LYS A 82 -3.21 11.56 14.40
N ASN A 83 -3.00 10.57 13.53
CA ASN A 83 -3.68 9.28 13.64
C ASN A 83 -2.94 8.28 14.55
N ARG A 84 -1.76 8.65 15.08
CA ARG A 84 -1.01 7.83 16.03
C ARG A 84 -1.81 7.55 17.31
N SER A 85 -2.57 8.52 17.82
CA SER A 85 -3.35 8.36 19.06
C SER A 85 -4.42 7.27 18.93
N PHE A 86 -4.97 7.05 17.74
CA PHE A 86 -5.89 5.94 17.48
C PHE A 86 -5.22 4.58 17.79
N LEU A 87 -3.96 4.40 17.40
CA LEU A 87 -3.21 3.18 17.72
C LEU A 87 -2.85 3.10 19.20
N GLU A 88 -2.53 4.22 19.86
CA GLU A 88 -2.24 4.23 21.29
C GLU A 88 -3.43 3.74 22.13
N GLU A 89 -4.64 4.15 21.74
CA GLU A 89 -5.86 3.80 22.45
C GLU A 89 -6.34 2.38 22.12
N ASN A 90 -6.28 1.97 20.85
CA ASN A 90 -6.94 0.75 20.38
C ASN A 90 -5.99 -0.41 20.05
N ALA A 91 -4.71 -0.13 19.82
CA ALA A 91 -3.71 -1.11 19.42
C ALA A 91 -2.30 -0.79 20.01
N PRO A 92 -2.16 -0.59 21.33
CA PRO A 92 -0.91 -0.11 21.94
C PRO A 92 0.29 -1.01 21.64
N GLN A 93 0.07 -2.31 21.42
CA GLN A 93 1.10 -3.27 21.00
C GLN A 93 1.75 -2.95 19.65
N SER A 94 1.04 -2.23 18.77
CA SER A 94 1.48 -1.91 17.41
C SER A 94 2.21 -0.57 17.30
N VAL A 95 2.10 0.28 18.32
CA VAL A 95 2.59 1.67 18.30
C VAL A 95 4.09 1.75 18.05
N GLN A 96 4.89 0.90 18.69
CA GLN A 96 6.35 0.94 18.49
C GLN A 96 6.73 0.55 17.05
N LEU A 97 6.07 -0.47 16.48
CA LEU A 97 6.30 -0.85 15.08
C LEU A 97 5.87 0.28 14.14
N TYR A 98 4.74 0.93 14.41
CA TYR A 98 4.26 2.07 13.64
C TYR A 98 5.25 3.24 13.67
N ASP A 99 5.75 3.60 14.86
CA ASP A 99 6.73 4.68 15.02
C ASP A 99 8.04 4.39 14.29
N ASP A 100 8.51 3.14 14.36
CA ASP A 100 9.70 2.70 13.65
C ASP A 100 9.48 2.70 12.13
N PHE A 101 8.27 2.34 11.66
CA PHE A 101 7.90 2.39 10.25
C PHE A 101 7.83 3.82 9.72
N VAL A 102 7.21 4.75 10.45
CA VAL A 102 7.19 6.17 10.10
C VAL A 102 8.61 6.73 10.05
N ARG A 103 9.46 6.40 11.03
CA ARG A 103 10.88 6.79 11.03
C ARG A 103 11.62 6.24 9.82
N TYR A 104 11.39 4.98 9.46
CA TYR A 104 11.97 4.35 8.28
C TYR A 104 11.60 5.07 6.99
N ILE A 105 10.32 5.41 6.78
CA ILE A 105 9.89 6.18 5.61
C ILE A 105 10.64 7.51 5.56
N LEU A 106 10.66 8.25 6.68
CA LEU A 106 11.30 9.56 6.77
C LEU A 106 12.82 9.51 6.55
N ALA A 107 13.49 8.48 7.04
CA ALA A 107 14.93 8.31 6.85
C ALA A 107 15.32 8.10 5.37
N ASN A 108 14.38 7.67 4.52
CA ASN A 108 14.59 7.46 3.09
C ASN A 108 14.18 8.65 2.21
N VAL A 109 13.56 9.69 2.80
CA VAL A 109 13.13 10.90 2.08
C VAL A 109 14.34 11.72 1.61
N LYS A 110 14.29 12.16 0.35
CA LYS A 110 15.18 13.15 -0.25
C LYS A 110 14.41 14.42 -0.63
N ASP A 111 15.15 15.51 -0.86
CA ASP A 111 14.58 16.79 -1.29
C ASP A 111 13.79 16.63 -2.59
N GLY A 112 12.51 17.07 -2.58
CA GLY A 112 11.61 16.98 -3.73
C GLY A 112 10.78 15.71 -3.80
N ASP A 113 10.96 14.78 -2.86
CA ASP A 113 10.15 13.56 -2.82
C ASP A 113 8.68 13.83 -2.50
N VAL A 114 7.81 13.00 -3.07
CA VAL A 114 6.43 12.77 -2.60
C VAL A 114 6.26 11.30 -2.21
N LEU A 115 5.37 11.03 -1.25
CA LEU A 115 5.03 9.67 -0.84
C LEU A 115 3.88 9.15 -1.71
N GLY A 116 4.10 8.04 -2.40
CA GLY A 116 3.13 7.42 -3.29
C GLY A 116 2.65 6.07 -2.77
N PHE A 117 1.40 5.74 -3.13
CA PHE A 117 0.81 4.43 -2.87
C PHE A 117 0.19 3.87 -4.14
N ASP A 118 0.79 2.80 -4.65
CA ASP A 118 0.25 2.01 -5.75
C ASP A 118 -0.58 0.88 -5.16
N LEU A 119 -1.89 0.92 -5.40
CA LEU A 119 -2.85 -0.02 -4.85
C LEU A 119 -3.61 -0.79 -5.94
N LEU A 120 -3.35 -0.52 -7.23
CA LEU A 120 -4.28 -0.85 -8.31
C LEU A 120 -4.53 -2.36 -8.43
N ASP A 121 -3.47 -3.15 -8.37
CA ASP A 121 -3.52 -4.61 -8.42
C ASP A 121 -4.39 -5.20 -7.30
N VAL A 122 -4.38 -4.59 -6.11
CA VAL A 122 -5.19 -5.02 -4.97
C VAL A 122 -6.61 -4.48 -5.08
N VAL A 123 -6.79 -3.24 -5.54
CA VAL A 123 -8.12 -2.65 -5.78
C VAL A 123 -8.93 -3.49 -6.76
N PHE A 124 -8.30 -4.00 -7.82
CA PHE A 124 -8.96 -4.82 -8.85
C PHE A 124 -9.09 -6.31 -8.49
N MET A 125 -8.69 -6.72 -7.29
CA MET A 125 -9.08 -8.04 -6.77
C MET A 125 -10.59 -8.13 -6.50
N ASP A 126 -11.23 -7.00 -6.25
CA ASP A 126 -12.65 -6.85 -5.98
C ASP A 126 -13.23 -5.74 -6.88
N GLN A 127 -14.51 -5.40 -6.73
CA GLN A 127 -15.10 -4.24 -7.40
C GLN A 127 -14.53 -2.94 -6.81
N VAL A 128 -14.20 -1.96 -7.66
CA VAL A 128 -13.65 -0.67 -7.23
C VAL A 128 -14.55 -0.01 -6.19
N SER A 129 -15.87 -0.08 -6.38
CA SER A 129 -16.86 0.43 -5.44
C SER A 129 -16.75 -0.20 -4.05
N VAL A 130 -16.57 -1.52 -3.97
CA VAL A 130 -16.44 -2.25 -2.70
C VAL A 130 -15.16 -1.86 -1.97
N VAL A 131 -14.03 -1.76 -2.67
CA VAL A 131 -12.76 -1.38 -2.06
C VAL A 131 -12.80 0.09 -1.62
N SER A 132 -13.36 0.97 -2.45
CA SER A 132 -13.50 2.40 -2.15
C SER A 132 -14.36 2.64 -0.91
N ASP A 133 -15.49 1.94 -0.80
CA ASP A 133 -16.38 2.02 0.36
C ASP A 133 -15.67 1.58 1.64
N LYS A 134 -14.90 0.48 1.60
CA LYS A 134 -14.09 0.00 2.73
C LYS A 134 -13.03 1.02 3.15
N LEU A 135 -12.28 1.59 2.19
CA LEU A 135 -11.25 2.59 2.49
C LEU A 135 -11.85 3.85 3.14
N LEU A 136 -12.94 4.38 2.59
CA LEU A 136 -13.63 5.54 3.14
C LEU A 136 -14.23 5.25 4.53
N LYS A 137 -14.82 4.06 4.71
CA LYS A 137 -15.33 3.60 6.01
C LYS A 137 -14.21 3.51 7.06
N ASN A 138 -13.08 2.91 6.72
CA ASN A 138 -11.92 2.80 7.63
C ASN A 138 -11.38 4.17 8.02
N ILE A 139 -11.28 5.12 7.09
CA ILE A 139 -10.84 6.50 7.39
C ILE A 139 -11.78 7.15 8.41
N ARG A 140 -13.10 7.02 8.24
CA ARG A 140 -14.08 7.56 9.19
C ARG A 140 -13.96 6.89 10.56
N ALA A 141 -13.85 5.57 10.59
CA ALA A 141 -13.66 4.80 11.81
C ALA A 141 -12.41 5.23 12.60
N ILE A 142 -11.29 5.48 11.91
CA ILE A 142 -10.06 6.01 12.52
C ILE A 142 -10.29 7.43 13.07
N GLN A 143 -10.92 8.31 12.29
CA GLN A 143 -11.14 9.72 12.68
C GLN A 143 -12.14 9.87 13.84
N GLU A 144 -13.14 9.01 13.90
CA GLU A 144 -14.18 8.98 14.93
C GLU A 144 -13.82 8.07 16.11
N ASN A 145 -12.65 7.44 16.07
CA ASN A 145 -12.14 6.51 17.08
C ASN A 145 -13.10 5.35 17.37
N GLN A 146 -13.64 4.73 16.31
CA GLN A 146 -14.56 3.59 16.33
C GLN A 146 -13.87 2.32 15.79
N PRO A 147 -12.99 1.65 16.55
CA PRO A 147 -12.24 0.48 16.07
C PRO A 147 -13.13 -0.69 15.64
N GLU A 148 -14.35 -0.80 16.15
CA GLU A 148 -15.33 -1.83 15.78
C GLU A 148 -15.84 -1.72 14.35
N ASP A 149 -15.72 -0.54 13.73
CA ASP A 149 -16.18 -0.28 12.37
C ASP A 149 -15.11 -0.57 11.31
N LEU A 150 -13.89 -0.95 11.72
CA LEU A 150 -12.80 -1.29 10.81
C LEU A 150 -13.07 -2.59 10.03
N ASP A 151 -12.66 -2.62 8.76
CA ASP A 151 -12.67 -3.82 7.92
C ASP A 151 -11.38 -4.67 8.07
N PHE A 152 -10.54 -4.35 9.07
CA PHE A 152 -9.34 -5.11 9.45
C PHE A 152 -9.22 -5.23 10.97
N SER A 153 -8.47 -6.23 11.45
CA SER A 153 -8.27 -6.47 12.88
C SER A 153 -6.99 -5.79 13.39
N LEU A 154 -7.14 -5.02 14.47
CA LEU A 154 -6.02 -4.40 15.20
C LEU A 154 -5.27 -5.38 16.12
N THR A 155 -5.82 -6.58 16.30
CA THR A 155 -5.28 -7.61 17.22
C THR A 155 -4.58 -8.75 16.50
N ASP A 156 -4.39 -8.61 15.18
CA ASP A 156 -3.76 -9.64 14.38
C ASP A 156 -2.30 -9.86 14.78
N LYS A 157 -1.85 -11.10 14.62
CA LYS A 157 -0.50 -11.54 15.03
C LYS A 157 0.57 -11.29 13.98
N ASN A 158 0.16 -10.98 12.75
CA ASN A 158 1.05 -10.76 11.62
C ASN A 158 1.06 -9.27 11.25
N LEU A 159 1.64 -8.46 12.14
CA LEU A 159 1.67 -7.01 11.94
C LEU A 159 2.55 -6.60 10.75
N ILE A 160 3.61 -7.34 10.43
CA ILE A 160 4.43 -7.01 9.25
C ILE A 160 3.60 -7.18 7.97
N GLY A 161 2.91 -8.31 7.78
CA GLY A 161 2.14 -8.55 6.56
C GLY A 161 0.84 -7.76 6.47
N LEU A 162 0.16 -7.53 7.59
CA LEU A 162 -1.18 -6.92 7.63
C LEU A 162 -1.17 -5.42 7.96
N ALA A 163 -0.19 -4.94 8.73
CA ALA A 163 -0.10 -3.54 9.16
C ALA A 163 0.90 -2.74 8.33
N MET A 164 2.14 -3.22 8.23
CA MET A 164 3.28 -2.44 7.73
C MET A 164 3.56 -2.65 6.24
N GLY A 165 3.34 -3.86 5.74
CA GLY A 165 3.94 -4.35 4.50
C GLY A 165 5.37 -4.85 4.71
N PHE A 166 5.84 -5.69 3.79
CA PHE A 166 7.20 -6.22 3.81
C PHE A 166 8.16 -5.19 3.23
N PRO A 167 9.25 -4.82 3.93
CA PRO A 167 10.25 -3.93 3.37
C PRO A 167 10.91 -4.54 2.14
N ASP A 168 11.24 -3.72 1.14
CA ASP A 168 11.92 -4.21 -0.05
C ASP A 168 13.37 -4.62 0.30
N TYR A 169 13.60 -5.94 0.37
CA TYR A 169 14.91 -6.52 0.68
C TYR A 169 15.98 -6.19 -0.37
N TYR A 170 15.59 -5.86 -1.60
CA TYR A 170 16.54 -5.49 -2.66
C TYR A 170 17.09 -4.08 -2.50
N ALA A 171 16.49 -3.25 -1.65
CA ALA A 171 17.02 -1.96 -1.26
C ALA A 171 17.91 -2.01 0.00
N SER A 172 18.12 -3.18 0.63
CA SER A 172 18.80 -3.30 1.94
C SER A 172 20.19 -2.65 2.04
N GLU A 173 20.96 -2.60 0.95
CA GLU A 173 22.27 -1.93 0.88
C GLU A 173 22.17 -0.39 0.67
N LEU A 174 20.98 0.12 0.34
CA LEU A 174 20.64 1.54 0.20
C LEU A 174 19.85 2.07 1.41
N LEU A 175 19.51 1.20 2.37
CA LEU A 175 18.78 1.62 3.56
C LEU A 175 19.72 2.37 4.51
N PRO A 176 19.29 3.51 5.09
CA PRO A 176 20.07 4.24 6.09
C PRO A 176 20.38 3.37 7.32
N GLU A 177 21.38 3.77 8.13
CA GLU A 177 21.78 3.04 9.36
C GLU A 177 20.59 2.78 10.32
N ASP A 178 19.55 3.62 10.28
CA ASP A 178 18.26 3.41 10.95
C ASP A 178 17.26 2.66 10.04
N ASN A 179 17.61 1.42 9.65
CA ASN A 179 16.76 0.57 8.85
C ASN A 179 15.65 -0.08 9.69
N ILE A 180 14.44 -0.24 9.14
CA ILE A 180 13.35 -0.99 9.76
C ILE A 180 13.76 -2.43 10.12
N LEU A 181 14.68 -3.04 9.37
CA LEU A 181 15.19 -4.38 9.68
C LEU A 181 15.95 -4.44 11.01
N ASP A 182 16.53 -3.34 11.48
CA ASP A 182 17.25 -3.28 12.76
C ASP A 182 16.33 -2.88 13.93
N SER A 183 15.05 -2.55 13.66
CA SER A 183 14.06 -2.24 14.70
C SER A 183 13.81 -3.45 15.60
N VAL A 184 13.86 -3.24 16.91
CA VAL A 184 13.49 -4.25 17.91
C VAL A 184 12.03 -4.68 17.73
N ALA A 185 11.12 -3.73 17.48
CA ALA A 185 9.71 -4.04 17.28
C ALA A 185 9.48 -4.84 16.00
N TYR A 186 10.16 -4.49 14.90
CA TYR A 186 10.14 -5.28 13.67
C TYR A 186 10.64 -6.70 13.92
N GLN A 187 11.80 -6.85 14.57
CA GLN A 187 12.38 -8.15 14.87
C GLN A 187 11.50 -9.00 15.79
N ASP A 188 10.79 -8.38 16.73
CA ASP A 188 9.87 -9.07 17.61
C ASP A 188 8.59 -9.52 16.90
N GLU A 189 8.07 -8.73 15.96
CA GLU A 189 6.98 -9.16 15.08
C GLU A 189 7.41 -10.25 14.09
N LEU A 190 8.62 -10.15 13.54
CA LEU A 190 9.18 -11.15 12.64
C LEU A 190 9.31 -12.53 13.32
N LYS A 191 9.65 -12.57 14.61
CA LYS A 191 9.69 -13.82 15.39
C LYS A 191 8.31 -14.42 15.65
N LYS A 192 7.24 -13.62 15.62
CA LYS A 192 5.85 -14.07 15.84
C LYS A 192 5.23 -14.65 14.57
N MET A 193 5.76 -14.29 13.40
CA MET A 193 5.33 -14.85 12.13
C MET A 193 5.48 -16.38 12.10
N ASN A 194 4.40 -17.06 11.75
CA ASN A 194 4.38 -18.48 11.49
C ASN A 194 4.08 -18.69 10.00
N PRO A 195 5.06 -19.13 9.19
CA PRO A 195 4.91 -19.21 7.73
C PRO A 195 3.70 -20.03 7.23
N GLN A 196 3.17 -20.96 8.04
CA GLN A 196 1.97 -21.74 7.69
C GLN A 196 0.65 -21.03 8.04
N GLU A 197 0.60 -20.25 9.11
CA GLU A 197 -0.59 -19.48 9.49
C GLU A 197 -0.68 -18.17 8.69
N ASP A 198 0.46 -17.55 8.39
CA ASP A 198 0.55 -16.32 7.61
C ASP A 198 0.10 -16.52 6.16
N LYS A 199 0.46 -17.66 5.55
CA LYS A 199 -0.06 -18.06 4.24
C LYS A 199 -1.58 -18.19 4.25
N LYS A 200 -2.16 -18.76 5.32
CA LYS A 200 -3.62 -18.89 5.44
C LYS A 200 -4.31 -17.55 5.64
N ALA A 201 -3.73 -16.64 6.43
CA ALA A 201 -4.26 -15.29 6.61
C ALA A 201 -4.30 -14.54 5.27
N LEU A 202 -3.22 -14.62 4.49
CA LEU A 202 -3.12 -14.05 3.14
C LEU A 202 -4.05 -14.73 2.11
N ASP A 203 -4.22 -16.05 2.21
CA ASP A 203 -5.13 -16.81 1.33
C ASP A 203 -6.60 -16.49 1.65
N MET A 204 -6.98 -16.30 2.92
CA MET A 204 -8.34 -15.91 3.32
C MET A 204 -8.69 -14.49 2.86
N THR A 205 -7.74 -13.56 2.84
CA THR A 205 -7.95 -12.21 2.29
C THR A 205 -8.07 -12.21 0.75
N GLY A 206 -7.54 -13.23 0.06
CA GLY A 206 -7.58 -13.33 -1.41
C GLY A 206 -8.66 -14.25 -2.00
N SER A 207 -9.35 -15.06 -1.19
CA SER A 207 -10.14 -16.20 -1.67
C SER A 207 -11.54 -15.87 -2.24
N ASP A 208 -12.03 -14.63 -2.16
CA ASP A 208 -13.39 -14.27 -2.62
C ASP A 208 -13.42 -13.48 -3.95
N SER A 209 -12.37 -13.61 -4.78
CA SER A 209 -12.24 -12.84 -6.02
C SER A 209 -12.73 -13.59 -7.27
N ASN A 210 -13.42 -12.84 -8.14
CA ASN A 210 -14.05 -13.31 -9.37
C ASN A 210 -12.96 -13.59 -10.44
N LYS A 211 -12.59 -14.86 -10.61
CA LYS A 211 -11.46 -15.37 -11.42
C LYS A 211 -11.31 -14.85 -12.86
N HIS A 212 -12.35 -14.26 -13.45
CA HIS A 212 -12.32 -13.81 -14.84
C HIS A 212 -11.71 -12.40 -15.03
N ARG A 213 -11.71 -11.55 -14.00
CA ARG A 213 -11.25 -10.16 -14.09
C ARG A 213 -9.73 -9.99 -13.89
N ILE A 214 -9.16 -10.86 -13.06
CA ILE A 214 -7.73 -10.94 -12.71
C ILE A 214 -6.84 -11.19 -13.94
N HIS A 215 -7.35 -11.90 -14.95
CA HIS A 215 -6.55 -12.22 -16.13
C HIS A 215 -6.28 -11.00 -17.01
N PHE A 216 -7.12 -9.97 -17.01
CA PHE A 216 -7.01 -8.86 -17.95
C PHE A 216 -5.98 -7.79 -17.49
N VAL A 217 -6.08 -7.35 -16.24
CA VAL A 217 -5.16 -6.38 -15.61
C VAL A 217 -3.73 -6.90 -15.58
N PHE A 218 -3.56 -8.20 -15.31
CA PHE A 218 -2.26 -8.88 -15.29
C PHE A 218 -1.50 -8.78 -16.62
N TRP A 219 -2.20 -8.82 -17.76
CA TRP A 219 -1.53 -8.67 -19.07
C TRP A 219 -1.05 -7.24 -19.31
N ILE A 220 -1.81 -6.24 -18.87
CA ILE A 220 -1.46 -4.82 -19.06
C ILE A 220 -0.22 -4.45 -18.23
N VAL A 221 -0.19 -4.78 -16.94
CA VAL A 221 0.97 -4.47 -16.08
C VAL A 221 2.23 -5.23 -16.53
N LEU A 222 2.07 -6.49 -16.98
CA LEU A 222 3.18 -7.29 -17.49
C LEU A 222 3.76 -6.70 -18.80
N VAL A 223 2.91 -6.23 -19.71
CA VAL A 223 3.33 -5.60 -20.97
C VAL A 223 4.01 -4.25 -20.70
N LEU A 224 3.47 -3.43 -19.79
CA LEU A 224 4.08 -2.15 -19.39
C LEU A 224 5.44 -2.35 -18.71
N GLY A 225 5.57 -3.34 -17.83
CA GLY A 225 6.84 -3.71 -17.21
C GLY A 225 7.89 -4.19 -18.23
N ILE A 226 7.48 -4.98 -19.23
CA ILE A 226 8.37 -5.42 -20.31
C ILE A 226 8.78 -4.26 -21.22
N MET A 227 7.86 -3.35 -21.55
CA MET A 227 8.17 -2.18 -22.38
C MET A 227 9.10 -1.20 -21.69
N TRP A 228 8.96 -0.97 -20.38
CA TRP A 228 9.88 -0.13 -19.60
C TRP A 228 11.30 -0.71 -19.58
N VAL A 229 11.44 -2.02 -19.36
CA VAL A 229 12.74 -2.71 -19.41
C VAL A 229 13.36 -2.63 -20.81
N LEU A 230 12.57 -2.83 -21.86
CA LEU A 230 13.07 -2.73 -23.24
C LEU A 230 13.46 -1.29 -23.61
N TYR A 231 12.75 -0.27 -23.14
CA TYR A 231 13.10 1.13 -23.36
C TYR A 231 14.42 1.50 -22.67
N VAL A 232 14.66 1.04 -21.44
CA VAL A 232 15.91 1.28 -20.70
C VAL A 232 17.11 0.55 -21.31
N VAL A 233 16.90 -0.65 -21.88
CA VAL A 233 17.99 -1.48 -22.44
C VAL A 233 18.36 -1.09 -23.88
N PHE A 234 17.42 -0.53 -24.64
CA PHE A 234 17.59 -0.22 -26.07
C PHE A 234 17.57 1.29 -26.40
N SER A 235 17.51 2.18 -25.41
CA SER A 235 17.78 3.62 -25.54
C SER A 235 19.20 4.00 -25.12
#